data_AF-A0A0G2GQ34-F1
#
_entry.id   AF-A0A0G2GQ34-F1
#
_cell.length_a   1.000
_cell.length_b   1.000
_cell.length_c   1.000
_cell.angle_alpha   90.00
_cell.angle_beta   90.00
_cell.angle_gamma   90.00
#
_symmetry.space_group_name_H-M   'P 1'
#
loop_
_entity.id
_entity.type
_entity.pdbx_description
1 polymer ?
#
loop_
_entity_poly.entity_id
_entity_poly.type
_entity_poly.pdbx_seq_one_letter_code
_entity_poly.pdbx_strand_id
1 'polypeptide(L)'
;MSSNVGLTTPRGSGTSGYVQRNLSVLKTRDYGTPYPDPKKDLRQHRQPDKQILDHDRKREIEVKVFNLRDELEEEGKLDEDEIEEKCDGLRTQLLEEFEQGKTTSGKGAKGLKKYQVHELAEAKEKELDKFRRAVGVKEGAEERLWDRENVKLESKKEAS
;
A
#
# COMPACT_ATOMS: atom_id res chain seq x y z
N MET A 1 -43.32 -7.83 -19.24
CA MET A 1 -44.41 -8.51 -18.51
C MET A 1 -44.24 -8.21 -17.04
N SER A 2 -45.27 -7.72 -16.34
CA SER A 2 -45.19 -7.53 -14.88
C SER A 2 -44.90 -8.89 -14.24
N SER A 3 -43.99 -8.94 -13.26
CA SER A 3 -43.56 -10.17 -12.60
C SER A 3 -44.64 -10.77 -11.68
N ASN A 4 -45.86 -10.99 -12.20
CA ASN A 4 -47.06 -11.33 -11.44
C ASN A 4 -47.39 -10.32 -10.31
N VAL A 5 -47.00 -9.06 -10.47
CA VAL A 5 -47.28 -7.98 -9.51
C VAL A 5 -48.24 -6.97 -10.15
N GLY A 6 -49.35 -6.65 -9.48
CA GLY A 6 -50.33 -5.66 -9.92
C GLY A 6 -51.74 -6.23 -10.16
N LEU A 7 -52.62 -5.41 -10.73
CA LEU A 7 -53.98 -5.80 -11.12
C LEU A 7 -53.98 -6.40 -12.54
N THR A 8 -54.82 -7.41 -12.78
CA THR A 8 -55.00 -8.03 -14.10
C THR A 8 -55.60 -7.05 -15.11
N THR A 9 -56.53 -6.21 -14.66
CA THR A 9 -57.10 -5.10 -15.44
C THR A 9 -57.38 -3.90 -14.52
N PRO A 10 -57.09 -2.65 -14.95
CA PRO A 10 -57.42 -1.44 -14.18
C PRO A 10 -58.93 -1.09 -14.17
N ARG A 11 -59.73 -1.72 -15.03
CA ARG A 11 -61.19 -1.50 -15.09
C ARG A 11 -61.85 -2.08 -13.83
N GLY A 12 -62.63 -1.25 -13.13
CA GLY A 12 -63.35 -1.63 -11.92
C GLY A 12 -62.59 -1.40 -10.61
N SER A 13 -61.27 -1.12 -10.63
CA SER A 13 -60.53 -0.78 -9.40
C SER A 13 -60.63 0.69 -8.99
N GLY A 14 -61.17 1.55 -9.86
CA GLY A 14 -61.27 3.00 -9.62
C GLY A 14 -59.93 3.74 -9.63
N THR A 15 -58.85 3.12 -10.11
CA THR A 15 -57.49 3.69 -10.16
C THR A 15 -56.87 3.53 -11.55
N SER A 16 -55.74 4.20 -11.81
CA SER A 16 -55.05 4.16 -13.11
C SER A 16 -54.33 2.84 -13.43
N GLY A 17 -54.23 1.91 -12.48
CA GLY A 17 -53.48 0.67 -12.63
C GLY A 17 -51.95 0.83 -12.59
N TYR A 18 -51.43 2.00 -12.22
CA TYR A 18 -49.99 2.23 -12.10
C TYR A 18 -49.40 1.51 -10.87
N VAL A 19 -48.41 0.66 -11.09
CA VAL A 19 -47.75 -0.12 -10.04
C VAL A 19 -46.33 0.41 -9.83
N GLN A 20 -46.06 0.95 -8.65
CA GLN A 20 -44.73 1.39 -8.26
C GLN A 20 -44.03 0.30 -7.43
N ARG A 21 -42.75 0.06 -7.71
CA ARG A 21 -41.92 -0.83 -6.86
C ARG A 21 -41.72 -0.19 -5.49
N ASN A 22 -41.79 -1.01 -4.43
CA ASN A 22 -41.49 -0.52 -3.10
C ASN A 22 -39.96 -0.28 -2.96
N LEU A 23 -39.57 0.94 -2.60
CA LEU A 23 -38.16 1.33 -2.41
C LEU A 23 -37.60 0.85 -1.06
N SER A 24 -38.45 0.55 -0.09
CA SER A 24 -38.04 0.06 1.24
C SER A 24 -37.96 -1.47 1.33
N VAL A 25 -38.24 -2.19 0.25
CA VAL A 25 -38.03 -3.64 0.22
C VAL A 25 -36.54 -3.91 0.29
N LEU A 26 -36.12 -4.48 1.43
CA LEU A 26 -34.74 -4.95 1.62
C LEU A 26 -34.47 -6.04 0.58
N LYS A 27 -33.43 -5.84 -0.23
CA LYS A 27 -32.95 -6.88 -1.13
C LYS A 27 -32.47 -8.06 -0.28
N THR A 28 -32.96 -9.26 -0.57
CA THR A 28 -32.46 -10.48 0.05
C THR A 28 -30.95 -10.55 -0.13
N ARG A 29 -30.21 -10.82 0.94
CA ARG A 29 -28.75 -10.94 0.86
C ARG A 29 -28.44 -12.13 -0.05
N ASP A 30 -27.77 -11.86 -1.16
CA ASP A 30 -27.26 -12.91 -2.05
C ASP A 30 -26.24 -13.73 -1.25
N TYR A 31 -26.63 -14.91 -0.76
CA TYR A 31 -25.73 -15.89 -0.12
C TYR A 31 -24.81 -16.60 -1.15
N GLY A 32 -24.57 -15.95 -2.29
CA GLY A 32 -23.78 -16.47 -3.40
C GLY A 32 -22.29 -16.40 -3.09
N THR A 33 -21.84 -17.35 -2.27
CA THR A 33 -20.52 -17.97 -2.09
C THR A 33 -20.24 -18.16 -0.59
N PRO A 34 -20.27 -19.40 -0.06
CA PRO A 34 -19.94 -19.69 1.34
C PRO A 34 -18.52 -19.32 1.75
N TYR A 35 -17.64 -19.06 0.77
CA TYR A 35 -16.26 -18.71 0.97
C TYR A 35 -15.99 -17.29 0.47
N PRO A 36 -15.13 -16.51 1.17
CA PRO A 36 -14.61 -15.28 0.61
C PRO A 36 -13.93 -15.60 -0.72
N ASP A 37 -14.22 -14.78 -1.72
CA ASP A 37 -13.68 -14.92 -3.07
C ASP A 37 -12.13 -14.97 -2.98
N PRO A 38 -11.44 -16.06 -3.38
CA PRO A 38 -9.99 -16.20 -3.20
C PRO A 38 -9.21 -15.10 -3.93
N LYS A 39 -9.85 -14.44 -4.90
CA LYS A 39 -9.32 -13.27 -5.61
C LYS A 39 -9.25 -12.01 -4.73
N LYS A 40 -10.08 -11.90 -3.69
CA LYS A 40 -10.07 -10.77 -2.74
C LYS A 40 -9.01 -10.89 -1.66
N ASP A 41 -8.59 -12.12 -1.34
CA ASP A 41 -7.54 -12.41 -0.35
C ASP A 41 -6.13 -12.46 -0.93
N LEU A 42 -5.98 -12.23 -2.24
CA LEU A 42 -4.72 -11.78 -2.83
C LEU A 42 -4.44 -10.38 -2.27
N ARG A 43 -3.92 -10.34 -1.04
CA ARG A 43 -3.35 -9.15 -0.42
C ARG A 43 -2.31 -8.65 -1.39
N GLN A 44 -2.67 -7.67 -2.21
CA GLN A 44 -1.72 -6.98 -3.09
C GLN A 44 -0.54 -6.60 -2.21
N HIS A 45 0.63 -7.16 -2.52
CA HIS A 45 1.87 -6.76 -1.88
C HIS A 45 1.99 -5.26 -2.09
N ARG A 46 1.75 -4.48 -1.03
CA ARG A 46 1.86 -3.03 -1.11
C ARG A 46 3.32 -2.72 -1.38
N GLN A 47 3.57 -2.12 -2.52
CA GLN A 47 4.90 -1.65 -2.89
C GLN A 47 5.39 -0.66 -1.82
N PRO A 48 6.69 -0.65 -1.50
CA PRO A 48 7.25 0.36 -0.62
C PRO A 48 7.13 1.75 -1.25
N ASP A 49 6.67 2.74 -0.48
CA ASP A 49 6.55 4.12 -0.95
C ASP A 49 7.90 4.81 -0.77
N LYS A 50 8.51 5.20 -1.90
CA LYS A 50 9.84 5.83 -1.92
C LYS A 50 9.90 7.11 -1.08
N GLN A 51 8.83 7.92 -1.12
CA GLN A 51 8.74 9.15 -0.35
C GLN A 51 8.82 8.92 1.17
N ILE A 52 8.20 7.84 1.66
CA ILE A 52 8.22 7.51 3.09
C ILE A 52 9.61 7.02 3.48
N LEU A 53 10.24 6.19 2.65
CA LEU A 53 11.62 5.74 2.89
C LEU A 53 12.61 6.90 2.92
N ASP A 54 12.51 7.84 1.98
CA ASP A 54 13.38 9.01 1.94
C ASP A 54 13.14 9.94 3.14
N HIS A 55 11.89 10.09 3.56
CA HIS A 55 11.54 10.84 4.75
C HIS A 55 12.14 10.20 6.02
N ASP A 56 12.02 8.89 6.18
CA ASP A 56 12.58 8.18 7.33
C ASP A 56 14.10 8.29 7.39
N ARG A 57 14.79 8.22 6.24
CA ARG A 57 16.25 8.45 6.15
C ARG A 57 16.64 9.88 6.53
N LYS A 58 15.93 10.90 6.05
CA LYS A 58 16.15 12.30 6.45
C LYS A 58 15.90 12.51 7.95
N ARG A 59 14.85 11.87 8.49
CA ARG A 59 14.57 11.89 9.91
C ARG A 59 15.71 11.28 10.73
N GLU A 60 16.35 10.20 10.26
CA GLU A 60 17.54 9.65 10.94
C GLU A 60 18.71 10.64 10.99
N ILE A 61 18.89 11.47 9.95
CA ILE A 61 19.90 12.53 9.94
C ILE A 61 19.57 13.60 10.99
N GLU A 62 18.33 14.12 10.97
CA GLU A 62 17.91 15.15 11.92
C GLU A 62 17.94 14.66 13.38
N VAL A 63 17.65 13.38 13.63
CA VAL A 63 17.81 12.79 14.98
C VAL A 63 19.26 12.82 15.43
N LYS A 64 20.23 12.57 14.55
CA LYS A 64 21.66 12.64 14.90
C LYS A 64 22.11 14.07 15.18
N VAL A 65 21.63 15.03 14.37
CA VAL A 65 21.88 16.47 14.60
C VAL A 65 21.29 16.91 15.93
N PHE A 66 20.07 16.45 16.22
CA PHE A 66 19.40 16.75 17.49
C PHE A 66 20.16 16.19 18.69
N ASN A 67 20.61 14.93 18.63
CA ASN A 67 21.42 14.35 19.71
C ASN A 67 22.73 15.12 19.93
N LEU A 68 23.41 15.55 18.85
CA LEU A 68 24.62 16.38 18.98
C LEU A 68 24.29 17.70 19.68
N ARG A 69 23.18 18.34 19.31
CA ARG A 69 22.73 19.56 19.96
C ARG A 69 22.50 19.36 21.46
N ASP A 70 21.76 18.32 21.84
CA ASP A 70 21.52 17.96 23.24
C ASP A 70 22.84 17.75 24.01
N GLU A 71 23.80 17.02 23.42
CA GLU A 71 25.12 16.79 24.01
C GLU A 71 25.90 18.11 24.23
N LEU A 72 25.88 19.02 23.25
CA LEU A 72 26.60 20.30 23.34
C LEU A 72 25.92 21.27 24.33
N GLU A 73 24.59 21.25 24.42
CA GLU A 73 23.83 22.01 25.41
C GLU A 73 24.08 21.49 26.84
N GLU A 74 24.13 20.17 27.04
CA GLU A 74 24.46 19.55 28.34
C GLU A 74 25.90 19.85 28.78
N GLU A 75 26.85 19.92 27.84
CA GLU A 75 28.23 20.30 28.14
C GLU A 75 28.37 21.76 28.59
N GLY A 76 27.50 22.66 28.13
CA GLY A 76 27.40 24.05 28.58
C GLY A 76 28.66 24.91 28.37
N LYS A 77 29.54 24.53 27.44
CA LYS A 77 30.83 25.21 27.16
C LYS A 77 30.80 26.15 25.97
N LEU A 78 29.80 26.05 25.11
CA LEU A 78 29.71 26.73 23.81
C LEU A 78 28.54 27.69 23.80
N ASP A 79 28.67 28.77 23.04
CA ASP A 79 27.56 29.70 22.79
C ASP A 79 26.55 29.10 21.79
N GLU A 80 25.30 29.59 21.81
CA GLU A 80 24.23 29.09 20.93
C GLU A 80 24.62 29.13 19.44
N ASP A 81 25.32 30.19 19.01
CA ASP A 81 25.79 30.35 17.63
C ASP A 81 26.82 29.27 17.23
N GLU A 82 27.73 28.90 18.14
CA GLU A 82 28.75 27.88 17.91
C GLU A 82 28.16 26.46 17.88
N ILE A 83 27.09 26.24 18.65
CA ILE A 83 26.32 24.99 18.63
C ILE A 83 25.61 24.85 17.28
N GLU A 84 25.00 25.92 16.78
CA GLU A 84 24.31 25.91 15.49
C GLU A 84 25.28 25.64 14.32
N GLU A 85 26.44 26.28 14.30
CA GLU A 85 27.47 26.05 13.26
C GLU A 85 27.93 24.59 13.22
N LYS A 86 28.15 23.97 14.38
CA LYS A 86 28.52 22.54 14.47
C LYS A 86 27.39 21.62 14.02
N CYS A 87 26.14 21.94 14.38
CA CYS A 87 24.97 21.19 13.95
C CYS A 87 24.79 21.25 12.43
N ASP A 88 24.97 22.42 11.82
CA ASP A 88 24.86 22.61 10.37
C ASP A 88 26.01 21.95 9.61
N GLY A 89 27.23 21.99 10.16
CA GLY A 89 28.36 21.22 9.63
C GLY A 89 28.07 19.71 9.62
N LEU A 90 27.48 19.19 10.70
CA LEU A 90 27.10 17.78 10.77
C LEU A 90 25.93 17.45 9.85
N ARG A 91 24.94 18.33 9.73
CA ARG A 91 23.79 18.18 8.82
C ARG A 91 24.25 18.10 7.36
N THR A 92 25.11 19.01 6.93
CA THR A 92 25.65 19.03 5.55
C THR A 92 26.47 17.77 5.26
N GLN A 93 27.36 17.38 6.18
CA GLN A 93 28.14 16.15 6.04
C GLN A 93 27.25 14.90 5.91
N LEU A 94 26.24 14.75 6.77
CA LEU A 94 25.36 13.58 6.73
C LEU A 94 24.45 13.55 5.50
N LEU A 95 24.04 14.72 4.99
CA LEU A 95 23.31 14.83 3.73
C LEU A 95 24.18 14.44 2.54
N GLU A 96 25.45 14.88 2.49
CA GLU A 96 26.39 14.47 1.45
C GLU A 96 26.69 12.97 1.49
N GLU A 97 26.88 12.39 2.68
CA GLU A 97 27.06 10.94 2.84
C GLU A 97 25.82 10.14 2.40
N PHE A 98 24.63 10.71 2.60
CA PHE A 98 23.36 10.15 2.15
C PHE A 98 23.23 10.20 0.61
N GLU A 99 23.55 11.33 -0.02
CA GLU A 99 23.55 11.47 -1.48
C GLU A 99 24.59 10.57 -2.15
N GLN A 100 25.76 10.38 -1.52
CA GLN A 100 26.78 9.45 -1.97
C GLN A 100 26.41 7.96 -1.77
N GLY A 101 25.27 7.67 -1.13
CA GLY A 101 24.82 6.30 -0.85
C GLY A 101 25.73 5.53 0.12
N LYS A 102 26.60 6.23 0.87
CA LYS A 102 27.51 5.62 1.86
C LYS A 102 26.82 5.29 3.17
N THR A 103 25.69 5.92 3.46
CA THR A 103 24.90 5.63 4.67
C THR A 103 24.13 4.31 4.49
N THR A 104 24.82 3.19 4.66
CA THR A 104 24.18 1.87 4.76
C THR A 104 23.53 1.66 6.14
N SER A 105 22.74 2.63 6.61
CA SER A 105 21.90 2.49 7.82
C SER A 105 20.66 1.61 7.56
N GLY A 106 20.76 0.69 6.60
CA GLY A 106 19.78 -0.36 6.44
C GLY A 106 19.94 -1.34 7.59
N LYS A 107 19.27 -1.10 8.71
CA LYS A 107 18.97 -2.16 9.68
C LYS A 107 18.43 -3.33 8.86
N GLY A 108 19.19 -4.42 8.79
CA GLY A 108 18.75 -5.62 8.08
C GLY A 108 17.37 -6.05 8.59
N ALA A 109 16.63 -6.83 7.80
CA ALA A 109 15.23 -7.21 8.06
C ALA A 109 14.89 -7.59 9.52
N LYS A 110 15.88 -8.09 10.28
CA LYS A 110 15.80 -8.49 11.69
C LYS A 110 15.73 -7.36 12.72
N GLY A 111 16.09 -6.13 12.36
CA GLY A 111 16.12 -4.97 13.27
C GLY A 111 14.91 -4.05 13.17
N LEU A 112 13.99 -4.32 12.25
CA LEU A 112 12.84 -3.46 12.00
C LEU A 112 11.70 -3.72 12.98
N LYS A 113 11.08 -2.64 13.42
CA LYS A 113 9.90 -2.71 14.28
C LYS A 113 8.65 -2.92 13.43
N LYS A 114 7.61 -3.51 14.03
CA LYS A 114 6.35 -3.84 13.34
C LYS A 114 5.66 -2.66 12.64
N TYR A 115 5.93 -1.43 13.09
CA TYR A 115 5.34 -0.22 12.51
C TYR A 115 6.10 0.33 11.29
N GLN A 116 7.32 -0.14 11.00
CA GLN A 116 8.11 0.27 9.84
C GLN A 116 7.69 -0.51 8.60
N VAL A 117 6.44 -0.31 8.17
CA VAL A 117 5.80 -1.14 7.13
C VAL A 117 6.51 -1.04 5.78
N HIS A 118 6.96 0.15 5.39
CA HIS A 118 7.59 0.37 4.08
C HIS A 118 9.01 -0.17 4.04
N GLU A 119 9.80 0.03 5.10
CA GLU A 119 11.13 -0.57 5.17
C GLU A 119 11.04 -2.12 5.23
N LEU A 120 10.05 -2.67 5.93
CA LEU A 120 9.78 -4.12 5.93
C LEU A 120 9.36 -4.62 4.55
N ALA A 121 8.60 -3.82 3.80
CA ALA A 121 8.21 -4.15 2.43
C ALA A 121 9.43 -4.13 1.49
N GLU A 122 10.28 -3.09 1.58
CA GLU A 122 11.53 -2.99 0.79
C GLU A 122 12.48 -4.16 1.12
N ALA A 123 12.62 -4.51 2.39
CA ALA A 123 13.43 -5.65 2.81
C ALA A 123 12.89 -6.97 2.25
N LYS A 124 11.57 -7.18 2.31
CA LYS A 124 10.91 -8.36 1.74
C LYS A 124 11.05 -8.42 0.23
N GLU A 125 10.94 -7.31 -0.47
CA GLU A 125 11.11 -7.24 -1.92
C GLU A 125 12.54 -7.66 -2.31
N LYS A 126 13.56 -7.13 -1.62
CA LYS A 126 14.96 -7.55 -1.82
C LYS A 126 15.19 -9.03 -1.52
N GLU A 127 14.58 -9.58 -0.47
CA GLU A 127 14.64 -11.01 -0.15
C GLU A 127 13.96 -11.87 -1.21
N LEU A 128 12.78 -11.47 -1.67
CA LEU A 128 12.04 -12.14 -2.73
C LEU A 128 12.79 -12.08 -4.05
N ASP A 129 13.41 -10.97 -4.42
CA ASP A 129 14.23 -10.85 -5.62
C ASP A 129 15.46 -11.76 -5.56
N LYS A 130 16.11 -11.83 -4.40
CA LYS A 130 17.23 -12.76 -4.18
C LYS A 130 16.77 -14.22 -4.31
N PHE A 131 15.61 -14.56 -3.76
CA PHE A 131 15.02 -15.89 -3.86
C PHE A 131 14.62 -16.22 -5.31
N ARG A 132 13.98 -15.28 -6.01
CA ARG A 132 13.57 -15.39 -7.42
C ARG A 132 14.78 -15.72 -8.30
N ARG A 133 15.90 -15.00 -8.10
CA ARG A 133 17.17 -15.26 -8.78
C ARG A 133 17.73 -16.64 -8.45
N ALA A 134 17.66 -17.07 -7.18
CA ALA A 134 18.18 -18.36 -6.74
C ALA A 134 17.37 -19.55 -7.31
N VAL A 135 16.04 -19.41 -7.42
CA VAL A 135 15.13 -20.44 -7.95
C VAL A 135 15.11 -20.44 -9.49
N GLY A 136 15.74 -19.45 -10.14
CA GLY A 136 15.78 -19.36 -11.60
C GLY A 136 14.46 -18.93 -12.23
N VAL A 137 13.59 -18.29 -11.44
CA VAL A 137 12.35 -17.69 -11.96
C VAL A 137 12.74 -16.45 -12.76
N LYS A 138 12.47 -16.47 -14.07
CA LYS A 138 12.74 -15.33 -14.95
C LYS A 138 11.85 -14.16 -14.56
N GLU A 139 12.44 -12.97 -14.58
CA GLU A 139 11.74 -11.70 -14.44
C GLU A 139 10.64 -11.60 -15.52
N GLY A 140 9.39 -11.33 -15.12
CA GLY A 140 8.23 -11.29 -16.01
C GLY A 140 7.62 -12.65 -16.41
N ALA A 141 8.03 -13.77 -15.80
CA ALA A 141 7.34 -15.05 -16.00
C ALA A 141 5.90 -15.05 -15.45
N GLU A 142 5.66 -14.31 -14.37
CA GLU A 142 4.35 -14.16 -13.73
C GLU A 142 3.41 -13.29 -14.60
N GLU A 143 3.85 -12.13 -15.10
CA GLU A 143 3.04 -11.26 -15.98
C GLU A 143 2.51 -12.02 -17.21
N ARG A 144 3.36 -12.81 -17.88
CA ARG A 144 2.94 -13.58 -19.08
C ARG A 144 1.88 -14.64 -18.80
N LEU A 145 1.87 -15.22 -17.60
CA LEU A 145 0.87 -16.23 -17.20
C LEU A 145 -0.47 -15.58 -16.87
N TRP A 146 -0.44 -14.46 -16.15
CA TRP A 146 -1.62 -13.68 -15.79
C TRP A 146 -2.27 -13.01 -17.00
N ASP A 147 -1.48 -12.43 -17.91
CA ASP A 147 -1.98 -11.86 -19.17
C ASP A 147 -2.67 -12.93 -20.03
N ARG A 148 -2.09 -14.13 -20.10
CA ARG A 148 -2.66 -15.24 -20.85
C ARG A 148 -3.96 -15.77 -20.24
N GLU A 149 -4.11 -15.73 -18.92
CA GLU A 149 -5.38 -16.06 -18.25
C GLU A 149 -6.44 -14.97 -18.41
N ASN A 150 -6.06 -13.68 -18.33
CA ASN A 150 -6.96 -12.56 -18.55
C ASN A 150 -7.53 -12.56 -19.98
N VAL A 151 -6.67 -12.75 -21.00
CA VAL A 151 -7.10 -12.86 -22.41
C VAL A 151 -8.08 -14.03 -22.61
N LYS A 152 -7.84 -15.18 -21.96
CA LYS A 152 -8.78 -16.32 -22.01
C LYS A 152 -10.13 -16.00 -21.35
N LEU A 153 -10.12 -15.26 -20.25
CA LEU A 153 -11.35 -14.87 -19.54
C LEU A 153 -12.16 -13.84 -20.34
N GLU A 154 -11.49 -12.89 -21.00
CA GLU A 154 -12.14 -11.92 -21.90
C GLU A 154 -12.76 -12.63 -23.11
N SER A 155 -12.04 -13.53 -23.77
CA SER A 155 -12.58 -14.31 -24.89
C SER A 155 -13.80 -15.17 -24.52
N LYS A 156 -13.86 -15.66 -23.27
CA LYS A 156 -15.01 -16.41 -22.75
C LYS A 156 -16.22 -15.53 -22.41
N LYS A 157 -15.98 -14.27 -22.03
CA LYS A 157 -17.05 -13.29 -21.80
C LYS A 157 -17.65 -12.77 -23.10
N GLU A 158 -16.84 -12.60 -24.14
CA GLU A 158 -17.31 -12.16 -25.47
C GLU A 158 -18.08 -13.26 -26.23
N ALA A 159 -17.84 -14.53 -25.89
CA ALA A 159 -18.52 -15.68 -26.51
C ALA A 159 -19.82 -16.11 -25.79
N SER A 160 -20.21 -15.44 -24.70
CA SER A 160 -21.42 -15.71 -23.91
C SER A 160 -22.44 -14.59 -24.04
#